data_AF-A0A9X6AIJ8-F1
#
_entry.id   AF-A0A9X6AIJ8-F1
#
_cell.length_a   1.000
_cell.length_b   1.000
_cell.length_c   1.000
_cell.angle_alpha   90.00
_cell.angle_beta   90.00
_cell.angle_gamma   90.00
#
_symmetry.space_group_name_H-M   'P 1'
#
loop_
_entity.id
_entity.type
_entity.pdbx_description
1 polymer ?
#
loop_
_entity_poly.entity_id
_entity_poly.type
_entity_poly.pdbx_seq_one_letter_code
_entity_poly.pdbx_strand_id
1 'polypeptide(L)'
;AEDTVSVDADAVQLVVELVSPGNKTMDRKFKPLLYAEAAIPHFWRLEFDPAPRLIVSELHAGRYVETTTALAGATTPINAPFPVDIDPAGLTRQ
;
A
#
# COMPACT_ATOMS: atom_id res chain seq x y z
N ALA A 1 -7.19 9.38 25.19
CA ALA A 1 -6.45 8.13 24.96
C ALA A 1 -6.85 7.68 23.57
N GLU A 2 -5.91 7.57 22.64
CA GLU A 2 -6.20 7.05 21.31
C GLU A 2 -6.55 5.57 21.47
N ASP A 3 -7.80 5.20 21.18
CA ASP A 3 -8.23 3.80 21.09
C ASP A 3 -7.45 3.15 19.94
N THR A 4 -6.29 2.61 20.27
CA THR A 4 -5.42 1.94 19.32
C THR A 4 -5.88 0.50 19.24
N VAL A 5 -6.52 0.15 18.13
CA VAL A 5 -6.86 -1.24 17.82
C VAL A 5 -5.60 -1.92 17.29
N SER A 6 -5.18 -3.00 17.96
CA SER A 6 -4.12 -3.89 17.48
C SER A 6 -4.74 -5.10 16.78
N VAL A 7 -4.15 -5.51 15.66
CA VAL A 7 -4.52 -6.73 14.92
C VAL A 7 -3.27 -7.60 14.81
N ASP A 8 -3.41 -8.90 15.03
CA ASP A 8 -2.33 -9.86 14.81
C ASP A 8 -1.94 -9.89 13.33
N ALA A 9 -0.64 -9.90 13.04
CA ALA A 9 -0.17 -9.74 11.66
C ALA A 9 -0.60 -10.91 10.75
N ASP A 10 -0.79 -12.11 11.30
CA ASP A 10 -1.27 -13.28 10.56
C ASP A 10 -2.74 -13.16 10.14
N ALA A 11 -3.51 -12.29 10.80
CA ALA A 11 -4.87 -11.93 10.42
C ALA A 11 -4.92 -10.82 9.35
N VAL A 12 -3.78 -10.24 8.96
CA VAL A 12 -3.71 -9.13 7.99
C VAL A 12 -3.35 -9.67 6.60
N GLN A 13 -4.28 -9.49 5.64
CA GLN A 13 -4.06 -9.87 4.24
C GLN A 13 -3.44 -8.73 3.39
N LEU A 14 -3.72 -7.49 3.75
CA LEU A 14 -3.31 -6.29 3.02
C LEU A 14 -2.98 -5.16 3.99
N VAL A 15 -1.83 -4.52 3.79
CA VAL A 15 -1.54 -3.20 4.37
C VAL A 15 -1.54 -2.16 3.27
N VAL A 16 -2.25 -1.05 3.50
CA VAL A 16 -2.26 0.12 2.62
C VAL A 16 -1.63 1.30 3.36
N GLU A 17 -0.53 1.83 2.84
CA GLU A 17 0.19 2.96 3.42
C GLU A 17 0.01 4.23 2.60
N LEU A 18 -0.36 5.32 3.28
CA LEU A 18 -0.40 6.66 2.70
C LEU A 18 0.96 7.33 2.93
N VAL A 19 1.77 7.40 1.87
CA VAL A 19 3.14 7.89 1.97
C VAL A 19 3.13 9.41 2.09
N SER A 20 3.56 9.90 3.26
CA SER A 20 3.66 11.33 3.52
C SER A 20 5.02 11.90 3.09
N PRO A 21 5.11 13.17 2.67
CA PRO A 21 6.37 13.78 2.27
C PRO A 21 7.46 13.77 3.35
N GLY A 22 7.06 13.89 4.62
CA GLY A 22 7.98 13.96 5.77
C GLY A 22 8.52 12.60 6.24
N ASN A 23 7.94 11.48 5.83
CA ASN A 23 8.27 10.15 6.34
C ASN A 23 8.62 9.13 5.24
N LYS A 24 8.99 9.61 4.05
CA LYS A 24 9.27 8.78 2.86
C LYS A 24 10.22 7.61 3.14
N THR A 25 11.26 7.80 3.95
CA THR A 25 12.23 6.71 4.26
C THR A 25 11.59 5.61 5.11
N MET A 26 10.79 5.98 6.12
CA MET A 26 10.08 5.01 6.96
C MET A 26 9.09 4.20 6.12
N ASP A 27 8.26 4.89 5.34
CA ASP A 27 7.18 4.28 4.56
C ASP A 27 7.71 3.45 3.37
N ARG A 28 8.84 3.84 2.77
CA ARG A 28 9.40 3.15 1.59
C ARG A 28 10.42 2.06 1.91
N LYS A 29 11.04 2.06 3.09
CA LYS A 29 12.12 1.12 3.42
C LYS A 29 11.85 0.28 4.65
N PHE A 30 11.52 0.91 5.77
CA PHE A 30 11.45 0.21 7.05
C PHE A 30 10.14 -0.55 7.23
N LYS A 31 8.99 0.09 7.01
CA LYS A 31 7.69 -0.58 7.13
C LYS A 31 7.52 -1.78 6.19
N PRO A 32 7.89 -1.70 4.89
CA PRO A 32 7.78 -2.86 4.01
C PRO A 32 8.63 -4.04 4.48
N LEU A 33 9.80 -3.80 5.08
CA LEU A 33 10.63 -4.86 5.65
C LEU A 33 9.91 -5.55 6.82
N LEU A 34 9.35 -4.76 7.75
CA LEU A 34 8.62 -5.30 8.91
C LEU A 34 7.38 -6.10 8.49
N TYR A 35 6.62 -5.63 7.51
CA TYR A 35 5.45 -6.36 7.00
C TYR A 35 5.84 -7.64 6.25
N ALA A 36 6.97 -7.64 5.53
CA ALA A 36 7.48 -8.82 4.87
C ALA A 36 7.98 -9.88 5.88
N GLU A 37 8.67 -9.45 6.95
CA GLU A 37 9.06 -10.30 8.07
C GLU A 37 7.84 -10.92 8.77
N ALA A 38 6.74 -10.16 8.86
CA ALA A 38 5.46 -10.62 9.38
C ALA A 38 4.63 -11.45 8.39
N ALA A 39 5.16 -11.77 7.21
CA ALA A 39 4.53 -12.57 6.16
C ALA A 39 3.18 -12.03 5.63
N ILE A 40 2.96 -10.72 5.69
CA ILE A 40 1.74 -10.11 5.13
C ILE A 40 1.79 -10.24 3.59
N PRO A 41 0.76 -10.83 2.94
CA PRO A 41 0.86 -11.16 1.52
C PRO A 41 0.87 -9.94 0.59
N HIS A 42 0.12 -8.88 0.91
CA HIS A 42 -0.04 -7.72 0.05
C HIS A 42 0.34 -6.42 0.75
N PHE A 43 1.01 -5.54 0.00
CA PHE A 43 1.39 -4.22 0.47
C PHE A 43 1.18 -3.18 -0.64
N TRP A 44 0.35 -2.18 -0.35
CA TRP A 44 0.04 -1.10 -1.27
C TRP A 44 0.54 0.24 -0.74
N ARG A 45 1.14 1.05 -1.62
CA ARG A 45 1.60 2.41 -1.29
C ARG A 45 0.84 3.43 -2.11
N LEU A 46 0.12 4.33 -1.44
CA LEU A 46 -0.48 5.50 -2.06
C LEU A 46 0.47 6.69 -1.90
N GLU A 47 0.98 7.21 -3.02
CA GLU A 47 1.88 8.36 -3.04
C GLU A 47 1.23 9.53 -3.79
N PHE A 48 1.37 10.76 -3.29
CA PHE A 48 0.72 11.94 -3.87
C PHE A 48 1.67 12.88 -4.63
N ASP A 49 2.99 12.65 -4.55
CA ASP A 49 4.02 13.51 -5.11
C ASP A 49 4.80 12.77 -6.22
N PRO A 50 4.92 13.31 -7.45
CA PRO A 50 4.37 14.58 -7.93
C PRO A 50 2.88 14.55 -8.32
N ALA A 51 2.28 13.34 -8.35
CA ALA A 51 0.86 13.13 -8.59
C ALA A 51 0.39 11.85 -7.88
N PRO A 52 -0.92 11.70 -7.59
CA PRO A 52 -1.47 10.49 -7.01
C PRO A 52 -1.14 9.24 -7.83
N ARG A 53 -0.57 8.23 -7.16
CA ARG A 53 -0.34 6.89 -7.71
C ARG A 53 -0.49 5.84 -6.62
N LEU A 54 -1.03 4.69 -6.97
CA LEU A 54 -1.08 3.52 -6.10
C LEU A 54 -0.11 2.47 -6.64
N ILE A 55 0.88 2.09 -5.84
CA ILE A 55 1.80 1.00 -6.15
C ILE A 55 1.34 -0.24 -5.39
N VAL A 56 0.99 -1.29 -6.13
CA VAL A 56 0.54 -2.58 -5.62
C VAL A 56 1.70 -3.55 -5.63
N SER A 57 1.98 -4.18 -4.49
CA SER A 57 3.05 -5.16 -4.36
C SER A 57 2.58 -6.42 -3.65
N GLU A 58 3.21 -7.53 -3.99
CA GLU A 58 2.97 -8.85 -3.41
C GLU A 58 4.25 -9.42 -2.80
N LEU A 59 4.12 -10.13 -1.68
CA LEU A 59 5.24 -10.75 -1.00
C LEU A 59 5.73 -11.97 -1.81
N HIS A 60 6.98 -11.89 -2.28
CA HIS A 60 7.63 -12.96 -3.00
C HIS A 60 9.03 -13.21 -2.45
N ALA A 61 9.27 -14.41 -1.91
CA ALA A 61 10.57 -14.81 -1.35
C ALA A 61 11.12 -13.78 -0.33
N GLY A 62 10.27 -13.35 0.62
CA GLY A 62 10.65 -12.45 1.71
C GLY A 62 10.79 -10.97 1.34
N ARG A 63 10.39 -10.57 0.12
CA ARG A 63 10.38 -9.16 -0.31
C ARG A 63 9.13 -8.83 -1.10
N TYR A 64 8.68 -7.58 -1.01
CA TYR A 64 7.60 -7.09 -1.86
C TYR A 64 8.09 -6.85 -3.29
N VAL A 65 7.35 -7.39 -4.26
CA VAL A 65 7.55 -7.18 -5.69
C VAL A 65 6.35 -6.41 -6.23
N GLU A 66 6.61 -5.30 -6.92
CA GLU A 66 5.55 -4.49 -7.54
C GLU A 66 4.89 -5.27 -8.68
N THR A 67 3.57 -5.43 -8.60
CA THR A 67 2.78 -6.16 -9.61
C THR A 67 1.94 -5.23 -10.45
N THR A 68 1.53 -4.07 -9.92
CA THR A 68 0.71 -3.09 -10.64
C THR A 68 1.01 -1.68 -10.13
N THR A 69 1.00 -0.70 -11.04
CA THR A 69 1.00 0.72 -10.68
C THR A 69 -0.22 1.37 -11.31
N ALA A 70 -1.16 1.83 -10.48
CA ALA A 70 -2.29 2.65 -10.93
C ALA A 70 -1.90 4.13 -10.93
N LEU A 71 -2.27 4.84 -12.00
CA LEU A 71 -1.93 6.25 -12.22
C LEU A 71 -3.19 7.11 -12.22
N ALA A 72 -3.07 8.34 -11.72
CA ALA A 72 -4.15 9.32 -11.74
C ALA A 72 -4.72 9.54 -13.16
N GLY A 73 -6.05 9.60 -13.27
CA GLY A 73 -6.79 9.79 -14.52
C GLY A 73 -7.06 8.50 -15.29
N ALA A 74 -6.69 7.34 -14.75
CA ALA A 74 -6.94 6.04 -15.35
C ALA A 74 -7.49 5.05 -14.32
N THR A 75 -8.70 4.55 -14.57
CA THR A 75 -9.25 3.44 -13.78
C THR A 75 -8.45 2.17 -14.06
N THR A 76 -7.79 1.66 -13.01
CA THR A 76 -6.93 0.48 -13.07
C THR A 76 -7.56 -0.65 -12.26
N PRO A 77 -7.82 -1.83 -12.86
CA PRO A 77 -8.30 -2.99 -12.12
C PRO A 77 -7.17 -3.63 -11.29
N ILE A 78 -7.45 -3.90 -10.02
CA ILE A 78 -6.57 -4.64 -9.11
C ILE A 78 -7.37 -5.86 -8.63
N ASN A 79 -6.90 -7.06 -8.94
CA ASN A 79 -7.68 -8.29 -8.74
C ASN A 79 -7.43 -8.99 -7.40
N ALA A 80 -6.35 -8.64 -6.69
CA ALA A 80 -5.92 -9.31 -5.46
C ALA A 80 -5.41 -8.28 -4.44
N PRO A 81 -5.60 -8.52 -3.13
CA PRO A 81 -6.35 -9.63 -2.54
C PRO A 81 -7.88 -9.47 -2.67
N PHE A 82 -8.33 -8.25 -2.96
CA PHE A 82 -9.74 -7.92 -3.14
C PHE A 82 -9.91 -7.19 -4.48
N PRO A 83 -10.80 -7.65 -5.36
CA PRO A 83 -11.07 -6.96 -6.63
C PRO A 83 -11.53 -5.52 -6.40
N VAL A 84 -10.82 -4.56 -6.99
CA VAL A 84 -11.17 -3.13 -6.96
C VAL A 84 -10.72 -2.44 -8.24
N ASP A 85 -11.60 -1.59 -8.79
CA ASP A 85 -11.26 -0.67 -9.87
C ASP A 85 -10.94 0.70 -9.26
N ILE A 86 -9.74 1.22 -9.50
CA ILE A 86 -9.28 2.45 -8.82
C ILE A 86 -8.66 3.45 -9.79
N ASP A 87 -9.08 4.71 -9.67
CA ASP A 87 -8.36 5.87 -10.19
C ASP A 87 -7.82 6.67 -8.99
N PRO A 88 -6.49 6.70 -8.76
CA PRO A 88 -5.89 7.46 -7.67
C PRO A 88 -6.22 8.97 -7.65
N ALA A 89 -6.64 9.57 -8.77
CA ALA A 89 -7.08 10.97 -8.80
C ALA A 89 -8.26 11.21 -7.85
N GLY A 90 -9.18 10.24 -7.74
CA GLY A 90 -10.35 10.31 -6.87
C GLY A 90 -10.05 10.18 -5.37
N LEU A 91 -8.80 9.87 -4.98
CA LEU A 91 -8.37 9.71 -3.58
C LEU A 91 -7.76 10.99 -2.99
N THR A 92 -7.80 12.10 -3.73
CA THR A 92 -7.40 13.41 -3.22
C THR A 92 -8.53 14.04 -2.41
N ARG A 93 -8.20 14.81 -1.37
CA ARG A 93 -9.20 15.53 -0.57
C ARG A 93 -9.98 16.48 -1.50
N GLN A 94 -11.29 16.30 -1.59
CA GLN A 94 -12.20 17.25 -2.24
C GLN A 94 -12.26 18.58 -1.48
#